data_AF-A0A3N1SQK7-F1
#
_entry.id   AF-A0A3N1SQK7-F1
#
_cell.length_a   1.000
_cell.length_b   1.000
_cell.length_c   1.000
_cell.angle_alpha   90.00
_cell.angle_beta   90.00
_cell.angle_gamma   90.00
#
_symmetry.space_group_name_H-M   'P 1'
#
loop_
_entity.id
_entity.type
_entity.pdbx_description
1 polymer ?
#
loop_
_entity_poly.entity_id
_entity_poly.type
_entity_poly.pdbx_seq_one_letter_code
_entity_poly.pdbx_strand_id
1 'polypeptide(L)'
;MTNPASEKSHPTSAQDGQPVELYPPVDDDGWHSSQVRDWVAVSPELSDSAIRMYLIMRALVIEKRGPVRKLTLWELCHLLPSKPVGPGERPAPSSTSRIRGLLRQLTVIGLVTTPEGRRLTTSSRALAAGRGLRIRINLMPTTAYTGPRNVFDVLDDVREAAEQSARRARTRELELAAKKRAEKAAERAGQISDPHLPGQKSDPLGQIFDPLGQKSDPDSGPDLQDRVLPLSSPAQTSRSDVPPASVRPSVQVEIAQEARTDGRGGGIDSEKEGEPAVAGVLEVGSVSGDASAETRTQGTDAAARQRSALAENQPRVDDSPGVRLLMDVADDRLRADLLRGTAMRDQGLMVTGLLEAGHTIELLREVISQPMPHPLQRTRSAVIAGRLRKLAALPVQQPWAAVPGQASPAAPAMPVPGTQAEQGNGQRGNGTPTYAPATWQDVQREQKRQLLDACMAADGMCPSLAVIGEAMCPEHLGWERCRGFGNYSCDRRTRDGSQCPTCQEQAFYQHLADTMPNTGDGTCPGHNGPCGKPVVTLGMCRNCRFAAEADRDRLEQEWRASLAEAVAAAESQEAQEATHTPS
;
A
#
# COMPACT_ATOMS: atom_id res chain seq x y z
N MET A 1 34.98 30.99 11.74
CA MET A 1 35.72 29.73 11.48
C MET A 1 34.81 28.55 11.80
N THR A 2 33.99 28.13 10.84
CA THR A 2 33.32 26.83 10.90
C THR A 2 34.37 25.76 10.70
N ASN A 3 34.47 24.82 11.64
CA ASN A 3 35.15 23.56 11.35
C ASN A 3 34.54 23.01 10.06
N PRO A 4 35.31 22.83 8.97
CA PRO A 4 34.81 22.12 7.81
C PRO A 4 34.33 20.77 8.34
N ALA A 5 33.02 20.57 8.30
CA ALA A 5 32.44 19.27 8.64
C ALA A 5 33.20 18.27 7.79
N SER A 6 34.00 17.44 8.45
CA SER A 6 34.83 16.42 7.82
C SER A 6 33.94 15.70 6.83
N GLU A 7 34.09 16.03 5.54
CA GLU A 7 33.54 15.28 4.44
C GLU A 7 34.10 13.89 4.66
N LYS A 8 33.25 12.99 5.19
CA LYS A 8 33.60 11.60 5.35
C LYS A 8 33.88 11.12 3.94
N SER A 9 35.18 11.03 3.65
CA SER A 9 35.73 10.67 2.37
C SER A 9 35.07 9.39 1.88
N HIS A 10 34.94 9.31 0.56
CA HIS A 10 34.51 8.11 -0.15
C HIS A 10 35.09 6.83 0.47
N PRO A 11 34.34 5.71 0.40
CA PRO A 11 34.70 4.44 1.00
C PRO A 11 36.15 4.09 0.72
N THR A 12 36.99 4.19 1.76
CA THR A 12 38.44 3.99 1.64
C THR A 12 38.81 2.52 1.83
N SER A 13 37.87 1.70 2.32
CA SER A 13 38.09 0.28 2.59
C SER A 13 37.50 -0.60 1.48
N ALA A 14 38.22 -1.65 1.10
CA ALA A 14 37.74 -2.68 0.17
C ALA A 14 36.43 -3.36 0.64
N GLN A 15 36.05 -3.22 1.91
CA GLN A 15 34.80 -3.77 2.44
C GLN A 15 33.55 -2.99 2.02
N ASP A 16 33.71 -1.69 1.80
CA ASP A 16 32.60 -0.81 1.48
C ASP A 16 32.15 -1.00 0.02
N GLY A 17 33.10 -1.34 -0.86
CA GLY A 17 32.85 -1.69 -2.27
C GLY A 17 32.37 -3.13 -2.50
N GLN A 18 32.10 -3.92 -1.46
CA GLN A 18 31.65 -5.31 -1.63
C GLN A 18 30.34 -5.33 -2.44
N PRO A 19 30.31 -5.99 -3.62
CA PRO A 19 29.11 -6.00 -4.45
C PRO A 19 28.03 -6.85 -3.78
N VAL A 20 26.79 -6.43 -3.90
CA VAL A 20 25.58 -7.06 -3.40
C VAL A 20 24.62 -7.22 -4.57
N GLU A 21 24.13 -8.42 -4.74
CA GLU A 21 23.18 -8.81 -5.76
C GLU A 21 21.88 -9.26 -5.09
N LEU A 22 20.79 -8.50 -5.25
CA LEU A 22 19.47 -8.86 -4.74
C LEU A 22 18.66 -9.59 -5.80
N TYR A 23 18.26 -10.81 -5.49
CA TYR A 23 17.43 -11.67 -6.33
C TYR A 23 15.97 -11.58 -5.84
N PRO A 24 15.00 -11.51 -6.76
CA PRO A 24 13.58 -11.55 -6.41
C PRO A 24 13.22 -12.87 -5.72
N PRO A 25 12.09 -12.89 -4.98
CA PRO A 25 11.49 -14.13 -4.53
C PRO A 25 11.17 -15.05 -5.72
N VAL A 26 11.42 -16.35 -5.60
CA VAL A 26 11.07 -17.34 -6.65
C VAL A 26 9.66 -17.90 -6.45
N ASP A 27 9.04 -17.62 -5.31
CA ASP A 27 7.83 -18.31 -4.86
C ASP A 27 6.54 -17.74 -5.49
N ASP A 28 6.65 -16.82 -6.46
CA ASP A 28 5.52 -16.19 -7.17
C ASP A 28 5.86 -16.06 -8.67
N ASP A 29 4.82 -16.03 -9.53
CA ASP A 29 4.87 -15.97 -11.01
C ASP A 29 5.47 -14.65 -11.59
N GLY A 30 6.50 -14.09 -10.94
CA GLY A 30 7.18 -12.86 -11.32
C GLY A 30 6.43 -11.57 -10.99
N TRP A 31 5.29 -11.67 -10.30
CA TRP A 31 4.58 -10.52 -9.73
C TRP A 31 4.76 -10.52 -8.22
N HIS A 32 5.55 -9.58 -7.72
CA HIS A 32 5.70 -9.37 -6.30
C HIS A 32 4.98 -8.08 -5.93
N SER A 33 4.18 -8.10 -4.86
CA SER A 33 3.55 -6.90 -4.30
C SER A 33 4.48 -6.26 -3.27
N SER A 34 4.34 -4.95 -3.03
CA SER A 34 4.99 -4.27 -1.90
C SER A 34 4.41 -4.65 -0.53
N GLN A 35 3.31 -5.41 -0.51
CA GLN A 35 2.62 -5.83 0.71
C GLN A 35 3.43 -6.88 1.46
N VAL A 36 3.83 -6.57 2.68
CA VAL A 36 4.61 -7.45 3.55
C VAL A 36 3.64 -8.20 4.41
N ARG A 37 3.92 -9.48 4.68
CA ARG A 37 3.09 -10.26 5.59
C ARG A 37 3.18 -9.69 7.00
N ASP A 38 2.03 -9.60 7.63
CA ASP A 38 1.79 -8.89 8.89
C ASP A 38 2.67 -9.41 10.01
N TRP A 39 2.94 -10.73 10.02
CA TRP A 39 3.79 -11.38 11.01
C TRP A 39 5.22 -10.83 11.06
N VAL A 40 5.75 -10.35 9.92
CA VAL A 40 7.11 -9.80 9.86
C VAL A 40 7.24 -8.59 10.79
N ALA A 41 6.19 -7.77 10.89
CA ALA A 41 6.16 -6.58 11.72
C ALA A 41 6.06 -6.89 13.22
N VAL A 42 5.55 -8.08 13.58
CA VAL A 42 5.35 -8.52 14.97
C VAL A 42 6.27 -9.67 15.38
N SER A 43 7.27 -10.00 14.56
CA SER A 43 8.17 -11.11 14.82
C SER A 43 9.12 -10.79 15.99
N PRO A 44 9.09 -11.56 17.11
CA PRO A 44 9.94 -11.29 18.27
C PRO A 44 11.44 -11.52 18.01
N GLU A 45 11.76 -12.29 16.96
CA GLU A 45 13.14 -12.60 16.55
C GLU A 45 13.79 -11.51 15.70
N LEU A 46 13.02 -10.50 15.24
CA LEU A 46 13.53 -9.40 14.41
C LEU A 46 13.56 -8.10 15.20
N SER A 47 14.66 -7.37 15.06
CA SER A 47 14.69 -5.96 15.45
C SER A 47 13.94 -5.07 14.44
N ASP A 48 13.42 -3.93 14.88
CA ASP A 48 12.80 -2.92 13.99
C ASP A 48 13.70 -2.53 12.82
N SER A 49 15.01 -2.46 13.06
CA SER A 49 16.00 -2.18 12.02
C SER A 49 16.12 -3.32 11.00
N ALA A 50 15.97 -4.58 11.41
CA ALA A 50 15.97 -5.72 10.50
C ALA A 50 14.69 -5.76 9.67
N ILE A 51 13.54 -5.50 10.28
CA ILE A 51 12.25 -5.35 9.58
C ILE A 51 12.38 -4.24 8.53
N ARG A 52 12.79 -3.04 8.92
CA ARG A 52 12.99 -1.92 7.99
C ARG A 52 13.98 -2.24 6.87
N MET A 53 15.07 -2.95 7.18
CA MET A 53 16.04 -3.39 6.18
C MET A 53 15.41 -4.37 5.18
N TYR A 54 14.61 -5.32 5.65
CA TYR A 54 13.86 -6.24 4.79
C TYR A 54 12.90 -5.49 3.87
N LEU A 55 12.13 -4.53 4.41
CA LEU A 55 11.24 -3.67 3.63
C LEU A 55 11.97 -2.93 2.51
N ILE A 56 13.11 -2.32 2.82
CA ILE A 56 13.96 -1.62 1.84
C ILE A 56 14.42 -2.58 0.75
N MET A 57 15.01 -3.73 1.12
CA MET A 57 15.50 -4.70 0.14
C MET A 57 14.37 -5.23 -0.74
N ARG A 58 13.18 -5.47 -0.19
CA ARG A 58 12.00 -5.87 -0.94
C ARG A 58 11.59 -4.79 -1.94
N ALA A 59 11.44 -3.55 -1.50
CA ALA A 59 11.05 -2.43 -2.36
C ALA A 59 12.01 -2.22 -3.54
N LEU A 60 13.31 -2.47 -3.34
CA LEU A 60 14.31 -2.38 -4.41
C LEU A 60 14.15 -3.42 -5.53
N VAL A 61 13.43 -4.51 -5.28
CA VAL A 61 13.32 -5.67 -6.18
C VAL A 61 11.89 -5.86 -6.72
N ILE A 62 10.87 -5.30 -6.05
CA ILE A 62 9.45 -5.54 -6.33
C ILE A 62 8.90 -4.76 -7.53
N GLU A 63 9.25 -3.49 -7.70
CA GLU A 63 8.58 -2.61 -8.69
C GLU A 63 9.17 -2.67 -10.09
N LYS A 64 10.27 -3.40 -10.28
CA LYS A 64 10.90 -3.56 -11.60
C LYS A 64 10.96 -5.03 -11.92
N ARG A 65 10.12 -5.49 -12.86
CA ARG A 65 10.47 -6.66 -13.67
C ARG A 65 11.85 -6.36 -14.25
N GLY A 66 12.87 -6.97 -13.67
CA GLY A 66 14.21 -6.52 -13.90
C GLY A 66 15.23 -7.48 -13.29
N PRO A 67 16.41 -7.59 -13.94
CA PRO A 67 17.46 -8.48 -13.50
C PRO A 67 17.90 -8.12 -12.07
N VAL A 68 18.46 -9.14 -11.40
CA VAL A 68 19.24 -9.08 -10.16
C VAL A 68 19.73 -7.66 -9.85
N ARG A 69 19.23 -7.06 -8.75
CA ARG A 69 19.58 -5.68 -8.42
C ARG A 69 21.00 -5.65 -7.86
N LYS A 70 21.89 -4.97 -8.59
CA LYS A 70 23.28 -4.79 -8.19
C LYS A 70 23.42 -3.49 -7.41
N LEU A 71 24.01 -3.59 -6.23
CA LEU A 71 24.41 -2.47 -5.40
C LEU A 71 25.66 -2.87 -4.61
N THR A 72 26.15 -2.01 -3.75
CA THR A 72 27.28 -2.24 -2.86
C THR A 72 26.78 -2.33 -1.43
N LEU A 73 27.59 -2.94 -0.55
CA LEU A 73 27.30 -2.96 0.88
C LEU A 73 27.23 -1.53 1.46
N TRP A 74 28.00 -0.59 0.90
CA TRP A 74 27.96 0.82 1.28
C TRP A 74 26.66 1.53 0.90
N GLU A 75 26.08 1.22 -0.27
CA GLU A 75 24.77 1.75 -0.65
C GLU A 75 23.67 1.24 0.30
N LEU A 76 23.74 -0.04 0.70
CA LEU A 76 22.85 -0.57 1.75
C LEU A 76 22.98 0.19 3.07
N CYS A 77 24.20 0.57 3.47
CA CYS A 77 24.42 1.40 4.66
C CYS A 77 23.74 2.78 4.56
N HIS A 78 23.65 3.37 3.37
CA HIS A 78 23.01 4.68 3.16
C HIS A 78 21.49 4.60 3.15
N LEU A 79 20.94 3.50 2.66
CA LEU A 79 19.50 3.30 2.63
C LEU A 79 18.89 3.10 4.02
N LEU A 80 19.68 2.63 5.00
CA LEU A 80 19.23 2.44 6.37
C LEU A 80 19.93 3.43 7.32
N PRO A 81 19.27 4.54 7.72
CA PRO A 81 19.83 5.48 8.67
C PRO A 81 20.19 4.82 10.00
N SER A 82 21.30 5.23 10.59
CA SER A 82 21.75 4.74 11.90
C SER A 82 20.81 5.14 13.05
N LYS A 83 20.14 6.28 12.93
CA LYS A 83 19.16 6.79 13.89
C LYS A 83 18.04 7.56 13.17
N PRO A 84 16.86 7.72 13.79
CA PRO A 84 15.87 8.69 13.32
C PRO A 84 16.51 10.07 13.19
N VAL A 85 16.13 10.80 12.14
CA VAL A 85 16.61 12.15 11.88
C VAL A 85 15.44 13.13 11.85
N GLY A 86 15.67 14.34 12.36
CA GLY A 86 14.66 15.39 12.32
C GLY A 86 14.44 15.93 10.91
N PRO A 87 13.37 16.74 10.70
CA PRO A 87 13.15 17.43 9.44
C PRO A 87 14.36 18.29 9.05
N GLY A 88 14.89 18.12 7.83
CA GLY A 88 16.02 18.88 7.30
C GLY A 88 17.42 18.34 7.67
N GLU A 89 17.52 17.38 8.60
CA GLU A 89 18.79 16.74 8.94
C GLU A 89 19.16 15.65 7.92
N ARG A 90 20.46 15.57 7.54
CA ARG A 90 20.94 14.50 6.67
C ARG A 90 21.11 13.20 7.46
N PRO A 91 20.51 12.08 7.02
CA PRO A 91 20.65 10.79 7.70
C PRO A 91 22.10 10.29 7.67
N ALA A 92 22.65 9.99 8.84
CA ALA A 92 23.95 9.33 8.94
C ALA A 92 23.83 7.85 8.57
N PRO A 93 24.67 7.33 7.66
CA PRO A 93 24.59 5.94 7.20
C PRO A 93 24.85 4.96 8.34
N SER A 94 24.27 3.76 8.24
CA SER A 94 24.59 2.65 9.13
C SER A 94 26.02 2.15 8.93
N SER A 95 26.58 1.50 9.96
CA SER A 95 27.87 0.82 9.80
C SER A 95 27.71 -0.51 9.06
N THR A 96 28.75 -0.94 8.34
CA THR A 96 28.77 -2.25 7.65
C THR A 96 28.59 -3.41 8.64
N SER A 97 29.16 -3.29 9.84
CA SER A 97 28.96 -4.26 10.94
C SER A 97 27.49 -4.37 11.36
N ARG A 98 26.76 -3.25 11.43
CA ARG A 98 25.32 -3.24 11.72
C ARG A 98 24.55 -3.92 10.60
N ILE A 99 24.79 -3.55 9.34
CA ILE A 99 24.11 -4.16 8.19
C ILE A 99 24.33 -5.69 8.16
N ARG A 100 25.56 -6.16 8.39
CA ARG A 100 25.85 -7.61 8.49
C ARG A 100 25.12 -8.26 9.67
N GLY A 101 24.98 -7.57 10.80
CA GLY A 101 24.17 -8.02 11.94
C GLY A 101 22.69 -8.19 11.59
N LEU A 102 22.10 -7.22 10.88
CA LEU A 102 20.71 -7.28 10.43
C LEU A 102 20.49 -8.38 9.40
N LEU A 103 21.40 -8.55 8.43
CA LEU A 103 21.36 -9.64 7.48
C LEU A 103 21.39 -11.01 8.19
N ARG A 104 22.18 -11.16 9.26
CA ARG A 104 22.19 -12.39 10.07
C ARG A 104 20.84 -12.66 10.73
N GLN A 105 20.16 -11.65 11.28
CA GLN A 105 18.81 -11.81 11.85
C GLN A 105 17.82 -12.30 10.79
N LEU A 106 17.76 -11.63 9.64
CA LEU A 106 16.89 -12.02 8.53
C LEU A 106 17.20 -13.43 8.00
N THR A 107 18.48 -13.81 8.03
CA THR A 107 18.95 -15.14 7.61
C THR A 107 18.53 -16.24 8.58
N VAL A 108 18.48 -15.97 9.90
CA VAL A 108 18.04 -16.95 10.91
C VAL A 108 16.59 -17.35 10.69
N ILE A 109 15.73 -16.39 10.36
CA ILE A 109 14.31 -16.65 10.05
C ILE A 109 14.13 -17.22 8.63
N GLY A 110 15.13 -17.04 7.75
CA GLY A 110 15.05 -17.49 6.35
C GLY A 110 14.35 -16.48 5.43
N LEU A 111 14.20 -15.22 5.85
CA LEU A 111 13.70 -14.14 5.00
C LEU A 111 14.72 -13.72 3.93
N VAL A 112 16.01 -14.00 4.16
CA VAL A 112 17.06 -13.87 3.16
C VAL A 112 17.95 -15.11 3.13
N THR A 113 18.27 -15.58 1.93
CA THR A 113 19.14 -16.73 1.69
C THR A 113 20.11 -16.44 0.56
N THR A 114 21.00 -17.36 0.21
CA THR A 114 21.66 -17.33 -1.10
C THR A 114 20.65 -17.70 -2.20
N PRO A 115 20.94 -17.43 -3.50
CA PRO A 115 20.09 -17.88 -4.60
C PRO A 115 19.85 -19.39 -4.60
N GLU A 116 20.83 -20.16 -4.10
CA GLU A 116 20.78 -21.61 -3.95
C GLU A 116 20.00 -22.06 -2.71
N GLY A 117 19.32 -21.15 -2.00
CA GLY A 117 18.52 -21.43 -0.81
C GLY A 117 19.33 -21.68 0.46
N ARG A 118 20.66 -21.51 0.44
CA ARG A 118 21.52 -21.74 1.61
C ARG A 118 21.48 -20.56 2.56
N ARG A 119 21.86 -20.81 3.82
CA ARG A 119 22.05 -19.76 4.84
C ARG A 119 23.06 -18.73 4.35
N LEU A 120 22.67 -17.45 4.31
CA LEU A 120 23.56 -16.36 3.90
C LEU A 120 24.65 -16.13 4.96
N THR A 121 25.92 -16.29 4.58
CA THR A 121 27.06 -16.05 5.47
C THR A 121 27.76 -14.74 5.12
N THR A 122 27.68 -13.74 6.00
CA THR A 122 28.45 -12.49 5.88
C THR A 122 29.75 -12.60 6.67
N SER A 123 30.90 -12.31 6.05
CA SER A 123 32.19 -12.24 6.75
C SER A 123 32.81 -10.86 6.57
N SER A 124 33.46 -10.35 7.63
CA SER A 124 34.22 -9.10 7.62
C SER A 124 35.68 -9.29 7.18
N ARG A 125 36.13 -10.54 6.97
CA ARG A 125 37.50 -10.82 6.54
C ARG A 125 37.72 -10.25 5.13
N ALA A 126 38.86 -9.62 4.88
CA ALA A 126 39.18 -8.97 3.60
C ALA A 126 39.00 -9.90 2.38
N LEU A 127 39.37 -11.18 2.52
CA LEU A 127 39.18 -12.20 1.47
C LEU A 127 37.70 -12.44 1.12
N ALA A 128 36.78 -12.25 2.08
CA ALA A 128 35.36 -12.39 1.85
C ALA A 128 34.73 -11.12 1.24
N ALA A 129 35.32 -9.95 1.47
CA ALA A 129 34.86 -8.70 0.89
C ALA A 129 34.98 -8.68 -0.66
N GLY A 130 35.95 -9.42 -1.21
CA GLY A 130 36.09 -9.59 -2.66
C GLY A 130 35.02 -10.47 -3.31
N ARG A 131 34.28 -11.28 -2.53
CA ARG A 131 33.15 -12.08 -3.05
C ARG A 131 31.87 -11.27 -2.93
N GLY A 132 31.15 -11.13 -4.04
CA GLY A 132 29.84 -10.49 -4.04
C GLY A 132 28.84 -11.27 -3.17
N LEU A 133 28.04 -10.54 -2.39
CA LEU A 133 26.93 -11.09 -1.62
C LEU A 133 25.73 -11.28 -2.54
N ARG A 134 25.42 -12.53 -2.87
CA ARG A 134 24.21 -12.88 -3.61
C ARG A 134 23.11 -13.20 -2.61
N ILE A 135 22.07 -12.36 -2.56
CA ILE A 135 21.00 -12.41 -1.58
C ILE A 135 19.68 -12.64 -2.31
N ARG A 136 19.02 -13.75 -2.03
CA ARG A 136 17.63 -14.02 -2.42
C ARG A 136 16.72 -13.58 -1.28
N ILE A 137 15.68 -12.82 -1.64
CA ILE A 137 14.65 -12.36 -0.71
C ILE A 137 13.49 -13.34 -0.76
N ASN A 138 13.04 -13.87 0.37
CA ASN A 138 11.92 -14.81 0.42
C ASN A 138 10.67 -14.11 0.97
N LEU A 139 9.49 -14.48 0.47
CA LEU A 139 8.20 -13.98 0.96
C LEU A 139 7.75 -14.74 2.21
N MET A 140 8.23 -15.98 2.36
CA MET A 140 8.01 -16.85 3.49
C MET A 140 9.35 -17.31 4.07
N PRO A 141 9.41 -17.60 5.37
CA PRO A 141 10.59 -18.14 5.99
C PRO A 141 10.87 -19.52 5.39
N THR A 142 12.11 -19.74 4.91
CA THR A 142 12.52 -21.05 4.37
C THR A 142 12.75 -22.10 5.47
N THR A 143 12.91 -21.63 6.70
CA THR A 143 12.99 -22.48 7.90
C THR A 143 11.63 -22.48 8.58
N ALA A 144 11.28 -23.54 9.30
CA ALA A 144 10.03 -23.60 10.06
C ALA A 144 10.00 -22.48 11.12
N TYR A 145 9.36 -21.36 10.77
CA TYR A 145 9.15 -20.25 11.67
C TYR A 145 8.08 -20.65 12.69
N THR A 146 8.45 -20.57 13.97
CA THR A 146 7.59 -20.99 15.10
C THR A 146 6.90 -19.81 15.78
N GLY A 147 7.12 -18.59 15.28
CA GLY A 147 6.48 -17.39 15.79
C GLY A 147 5.02 -17.20 15.31
N PRO A 148 4.40 -16.07 15.67
CA PRO A 148 3.01 -15.76 15.35
C PRO A 148 2.77 -15.73 13.84
N ARG A 149 1.62 -16.22 13.37
CA ARG A 149 1.32 -16.30 11.92
C ARG A 149 0.87 -14.97 11.35
N ASN A 150 0.35 -14.09 12.20
CA ASN A 150 -0.17 -12.77 11.86
C ASN A 150 -0.25 -11.88 13.13
N VAL A 151 -0.65 -10.63 12.96
CA VAL A 151 -0.79 -9.65 14.06
C VAL A 151 -1.92 -9.98 15.05
N PHE A 152 -2.97 -10.69 14.60
CA PHE A 152 -4.10 -11.07 15.45
C PHE A 152 -3.69 -12.14 16.46
N ASP A 153 -2.84 -13.10 16.08
CA ASP A 153 -2.30 -14.08 17.03
C ASP A 153 -1.58 -13.36 18.20
N VAL A 154 -0.75 -12.36 17.89
CA VAL A 154 -0.06 -11.55 18.91
C VAL A 154 -1.04 -10.70 19.73
N LEU A 155 -2.07 -10.15 19.08
CA LEU A 155 -3.09 -9.37 19.76
C LEU A 155 -3.85 -10.24 20.77
N ASP A 156 -4.22 -11.46 20.41
CA ASP A 156 -4.94 -12.37 21.28
C ASP A 156 -4.07 -12.82 22.47
N ASP A 157 -2.77 -13.06 22.25
CA ASP A 157 -1.81 -13.34 23.33
C ASP A 157 -1.65 -12.16 24.32
N VAL A 158 -1.67 -10.92 23.82
CA VAL A 158 -1.45 -9.71 24.63
C VAL A 158 -2.73 -9.23 25.33
N ARG A 159 -3.91 -9.56 24.80
CA ARG A 159 -5.21 -9.07 25.28
C ARG A 159 -5.43 -9.31 26.77
N GLU A 160 -5.17 -10.51 27.26
CA GLU A 160 -5.37 -10.83 28.67
C GLU A 160 -4.41 -10.02 29.56
N ALA A 161 -3.11 -10.00 29.21
CA ALA A 161 -2.09 -9.26 29.95
C ALA A 161 -2.36 -7.74 29.94
N ALA A 162 -2.83 -7.20 28.81
CA ALA A 162 -3.22 -5.80 28.67
C ALA A 162 -4.43 -5.47 29.54
N GLU A 163 -5.45 -6.35 29.57
CA GLU A 163 -6.62 -6.17 30.43
C GLU A 163 -6.25 -6.20 31.92
N GLN A 164 -5.42 -7.17 32.33
CA GLN A 164 -4.92 -7.25 33.71
C GLN A 164 -4.12 -5.99 34.08
N SER A 165 -3.28 -5.48 33.17
CA SER A 165 -2.51 -4.25 33.36
C SER A 165 -3.43 -3.03 33.49
N ALA A 166 -4.48 -2.94 32.68
CA ALA A 166 -5.48 -1.88 32.78
C ALA A 166 -6.29 -1.95 34.08
N ARG A 167 -6.61 -3.15 34.58
CA ARG A 167 -7.24 -3.33 35.90
C ARG A 167 -6.33 -2.88 37.05
N ARG A 168 -5.04 -3.23 36.99
CA ARG A 168 -4.03 -2.77 37.98
C ARG A 168 -3.84 -1.26 37.95
N ALA A 169 -3.78 -0.65 36.77
CA ALA A 169 -3.67 0.79 36.61
C ALA A 169 -4.88 1.52 37.24
N ARG A 170 -6.10 1.07 36.94
CA ARG A 170 -7.34 1.62 37.54
C ARG A 170 -7.36 1.49 39.05
N THR A 171 -6.91 0.35 39.58
CA THR A 171 -6.84 0.13 41.04
C THR A 171 -5.86 1.10 41.70
N ARG A 172 -4.65 1.26 41.12
CA ARG A 172 -3.65 2.23 41.61
C ARG A 172 -4.18 3.67 41.56
N GLU A 173 -4.88 4.04 40.50
CA GLU A 173 -5.47 5.38 40.37
C GLU A 173 -6.54 5.63 41.45
N LEU A 174 -7.42 4.64 41.71
CA LEU A 174 -8.42 4.72 42.78
C LEU A 174 -7.77 4.82 44.17
N GLU A 175 -6.70 4.07 44.43
CA GLU A 175 -5.93 4.15 45.67
C GLU A 175 -5.27 5.51 45.85
N LEU A 176 -4.63 6.05 44.81
CA LEU A 176 -4.03 7.39 44.84
C LEU A 176 -5.10 8.47 45.05
N ALA A 177 -6.26 8.34 44.41
CA ALA A 177 -7.39 9.25 44.62
C ALA A 177 -7.94 9.16 46.04
N ALA A 178 -8.01 7.96 46.64
CA ALA A 178 -8.42 7.76 48.03
C ALA A 178 -7.43 8.38 49.02
N LYS A 179 -6.11 8.18 48.82
CA LYS A 179 -5.05 8.81 49.63
C LYS A 179 -5.15 10.33 49.57
N LYS A 180 -5.29 10.91 48.37
CA LYS A 180 -5.43 12.36 48.18
C LYS A 180 -6.69 12.92 48.84
N ARG A 181 -7.80 12.16 48.88
CA ARG A 181 -9.01 12.55 49.63
C ARG A 181 -8.79 12.51 51.14
N ALA A 182 -8.08 11.50 51.64
CA ALA A 182 -7.73 11.39 53.06
C ALA A 182 -6.81 12.53 53.52
N GLU A 183 -5.79 12.87 52.74
CA GLU A 183 -4.91 14.03 53.01
C GLU A 183 -5.70 15.33 53.07
N LYS A 184 -6.54 15.62 52.07
CA LYS A 184 -7.40 16.80 52.08
C LYS A 184 -8.37 16.84 53.26
N ALA A 185 -8.88 15.69 53.69
CA ALA A 185 -9.74 15.60 54.86
C ALA A 185 -8.97 15.90 56.15
N ALA A 186 -7.73 15.41 56.26
CA ALA A 186 -6.83 15.70 57.38
C ALA A 186 -6.43 17.19 57.43
N GLU A 187 -6.09 17.79 56.29
CA GLU A 187 -5.79 19.24 56.18
C GLU A 187 -6.97 20.10 56.66
N ARG A 188 -8.20 19.74 56.27
CA ARG A 188 -9.42 20.44 56.72
C ARG A 188 -9.67 20.27 58.22
N ALA A 189 -9.42 19.08 58.76
CA ALA A 189 -9.57 18.83 60.20
C ALA A 189 -8.54 19.60 61.05
N GLY A 190 -7.36 19.91 60.49
CA GLY A 190 -6.33 20.71 61.15
C GLY A 190 -6.60 22.22 61.17
N GLN A 191 -7.54 22.73 60.35
CA GLN A 191 -7.96 24.14 60.34
C GLN A 191 -9.00 24.45 61.44
N ILE A 192 -8.84 23.88 62.63
CA ILE A 192 -9.60 24.34 63.80
C ILE A 192 -9.15 25.78 64.05
N SER A 193 -10.08 26.70 63.82
CA SER A 193 -9.89 28.14 63.94
C SER A 193 -9.21 28.46 65.26
N ASP A 194 -8.07 29.15 65.20
CA ASP A 194 -7.36 29.66 66.37
C ASP A 194 -8.36 30.40 67.27
N PRO A 195 -8.69 29.89 68.48
CA PRO A 195 -9.74 30.47 69.30
C PRO A 195 -9.30 31.73 70.06
N HIS A 196 -8.18 32.37 69.67
CA HIS A 196 -7.59 33.49 70.41
C HIS A 196 -7.24 34.70 69.54
N LEU A 197 -8.25 35.31 68.92
CA LEU A 197 -8.23 36.76 68.68
C LEU A 197 -9.43 37.41 69.39
N PRO A 198 -9.25 37.87 70.64
CA PRO A 198 -10.25 38.66 71.31
C PRO A 198 -10.28 40.05 70.68
N GLY A 199 -11.40 40.38 70.04
CA GLY A 199 -11.74 41.74 69.71
C GLY A 199 -11.55 42.12 68.25
N GLN A 200 -12.49 41.71 67.40
CA GLN A 200 -12.88 42.57 66.29
C GLN A 200 -14.40 42.79 66.34
N LYS A 201 -14.72 44.05 66.61
CA LYS A 201 -16.04 44.60 66.84
C LYS A 201 -16.89 44.47 65.57
N SER A 202 -18.13 44.03 65.78
CA SER A 202 -19.37 44.46 65.11
C SER A 202 -19.23 45.21 63.78
N ASP A 203 -19.81 44.63 62.73
CA ASP A 203 -20.37 45.36 61.58
C ASP A 203 -21.64 44.65 61.07
N PRO A 204 -22.56 45.37 60.42
CA PRO A 204 -23.86 45.62 61.02
C PRO A 204 -25.03 44.87 60.37
N LEU A 205 -26.11 44.79 61.15
CA LEU A 205 -27.47 44.49 60.68
C LEU A 205 -27.90 45.50 59.62
N GLY A 206 -28.07 45.05 58.38
CA GLY A 206 -28.86 45.77 57.38
C GLY A 206 -28.29 45.70 55.98
N GLN A 207 -28.78 44.75 55.19
CA GLN A 207 -29.40 45.01 53.88
C GLN A 207 -29.98 43.72 53.32
N ILE A 208 -31.29 43.61 53.50
CA ILE A 208 -32.19 42.76 52.73
C ILE A 208 -32.34 43.47 51.39
N PHE A 209 -31.70 42.99 50.32
CA PHE A 209 -32.13 43.26 48.95
C PHE A 209 -31.68 42.11 48.04
N ASP A 210 -32.62 41.21 47.80
CA ASP A 210 -32.59 40.28 46.67
C ASP A 210 -32.78 41.05 45.36
N PRO A 211 -31.86 40.98 44.38
CA PRO A 211 -32.21 41.29 43.01
C PRO A 211 -32.93 40.08 42.40
N LEU A 212 -34.26 40.20 42.28
CA LEU A 212 -35.06 39.42 41.35
C LEU A 212 -34.52 39.63 39.93
N GLY A 213 -33.79 38.65 39.40
CA GLY A 213 -33.46 38.61 37.99
C GLY A 213 -32.22 37.78 37.66
N GLN A 214 -32.48 36.60 37.08
CA GLN A 214 -31.55 35.85 36.22
C GLN A 214 -30.24 35.41 36.91
N LYS A 215 -29.92 34.12 37.04
CA LYS A 215 -29.93 33.10 36.00
C LYS A 215 -30.08 31.74 36.68
N SER A 216 -30.87 30.90 36.06
CA SER A 216 -30.99 29.48 36.33
C SER A 216 -29.62 28.84 36.55
N ASP A 217 -29.52 28.05 37.61
CA ASP A 217 -28.47 27.04 37.77
C ASP A 217 -28.39 26.21 36.49
N PRO A 218 -27.22 26.08 35.84
CA PRO A 218 -27.04 24.94 34.97
C PRO A 218 -26.77 23.74 35.86
N ASP A 219 -27.62 22.74 35.71
CA ASP A 219 -27.40 21.37 36.15
C ASP A 219 -25.92 21.01 36.14
N SER A 220 -25.45 20.49 37.27
CA SER A 220 -24.20 19.74 37.34
C SER A 220 -24.38 18.42 36.58
N GLY A 221 -24.38 18.51 35.26
CA GLY A 221 -24.35 17.36 34.35
C GLY A 221 -22.99 16.66 34.44
N PRO A 222 -22.96 15.31 34.44
CA PRO A 222 -21.71 14.57 34.37
C PRO A 222 -21.22 14.58 32.92
N ASP A 223 -20.42 15.58 32.54
CA ASP A 223 -19.83 15.64 31.19
C ASP A 223 -18.36 16.11 31.24
N LEU A 224 -17.50 15.18 31.65
CA LEU A 224 -16.07 15.18 31.33
C LEU A 224 -15.89 14.22 30.15
N GLN A 225 -16.21 14.69 28.95
CA GLN A 225 -15.74 14.06 27.71
C GLN A 225 -14.62 14.88 27.09
N ASP A 226 -13.54 14.16 26.77
CA ASP A 226 -12.30 14.61 26.18
C ASP A 226 -12.51 15.50 24.93
N ARG A 227 -11.96 16.71 24.99
CA ARG A 227 -11.79 17.57 23.80
C ARG A 227 -10.60 17.07 22.97
N VAL A 228 -10.89 16.39 21.86
CA VAL A 228 -9.93 16.20 20.77
C VAL A 228 -10.02 17.39 19.79
N LEU A 229 -8.87 17.98 19.48
CA LEU A 229 -8.67 19.12 18.59
C LEU A 229 -9.12 18.82 17.14
N PRO A 230 -9.70 19.79 16.40
CA PRO A 230 -10.05 19.58 15.00
C PRO A 230 -8.87 19.94 14.08
N LEU A 231 -8.25 18.93 13.48
CA LEU A 231 -7.47 19.12 12.25
C LEU A 231 -8.44 19.05 11.07
N SER A 232 -8.77 20.22 10.51
CA SER A 232 -9.45 20.32 9.22
C SER A 232 -8.46 20.81 8.16
N SER A 233 -8.45 20.13 7.02
CA SER A 233 -7.95 20.67 5.75
C SER A 233 -8.95 20.28 4.66
N PRO A 234 -9.47 21.25 3.90
CA PRO A 234 -9.91 20.96 2.55
C PRO A 234 -9.33 21.96 1.54
N ALA A 235 -8.86 21.47 0.40
CA ALA A 235 -8.89 22.26 -0.82
C ALA A 235 -9.00 21.33 -2.03
N GLN A 236 -10.21 21.27 -2.57
CA GLN A 236 -10.51 20.78 -3.91
C GLN A 236 -10.07 21.80 -4.96
N THR A 237 -9.78 21.25 -6.12
CA THR A 237 -9.52 21.86 -7.43
C THR A 237 -10.79 22.43 -8.08
N SER A 238 -10.66 23.52 -8.85
CA SER A 238 -11.48 23.85 -10.03
C SER A 238 -10.83 24.96 -10.90
N ARG A 239 -11.04 24.86 -12.22
CA ARG A 239 -10.37 25.54 -13.35
C ARG A 239 -11.15 26.75 -13.95
N SER A 240 -10.46 27.43 -14.88
CA SER A 240 -10.88 28.22 -16.08
C SER A 240 -10.61 29.73 -16.00
N ASP A 241 -10.24 30.51 -17.03
CA ASP A 241 -9.64 30.34 -18.39
C ASP A 241 -9.38 31.78 -18.97
N VAL A 242 -8.35 31.95 -19.83
CA VAL A 242 -8.13 33.01 -20.90
C VAL A 242 -7.42 34.39 -20.55
N PRO A 243 -6.56 34.98 -21.46
CA PRO A 243 -5.40 35.86 -21.15
C PRO A 243 -5.56 37.35 -21.64
N PRO A 244 -4.56 38.29 -21.54
CA PRO A 244 -3.40 38.38 -22.48
C PRO A 244 -2.08 39.08 -22.00
N ALA A 245 -1.05 38.95 -22.87
CA ALA A 245 0.05 39.86 -23.27
C ALA A 245 1.19 40.35 -22.34
N SER A 246 2.42 40.03 -22.79
CA SER A 246 3.61 40.88 -23.02
C SER A 246 4.16 41.81 -21.92
N VAL A 247 5.45 41.63 -21.59
CA VAL A 247 6.56 42.64 -21.57
C VAL A 247 7.72 42.16 -20.67
N ARG A 248 8.93 42.05 -21.25
CA ARG A 248 10.27 42.01 -20.58
C ARG A 248 10.60 43.43 -20.04
N PRO A 249 11.42 43.67 -18.99
CA PRO A 249 12.83 43.26 -18.97
C PRO A 249 13.49 43.08 -17.56
N SER A 250 14.56 42.27 -17.46
CA SER A 250 15.95 42.67 -17.11
C SER A 250 16.33 42.90 -15.63
N VAL A 251 17.33 42.11 -15.21
CA VAL A 251 18.58 42.54 -14.53
C VAL A 251 18.66 42.51 -12.98
N GLN A 252 19.78 41.88 -12.57
CA GLN A 252 20.66 42.08 -11.42
C GLN A 252 20.66 41.10 -10.24
N VAL A 253 21.88 40.60 -10.05
CA VAL A 253 22.44 39.72 -9.04
C VAL A 253 22.89 40.59 -7.88
N GLU A 254 22.42 40.33 -6.67
CA GLU A 254 23.11 40.76 -5.46
C GLU A 254 23.13 39.62 -4.42
N ILE A 255 24.35 39.37 -3.96
CA ILE A 255 24.73 38.42 -2.94
C ILE A 255 24.71 39.18 -1.62
N ALA A 256 23.88 38.76 -0.66
CA ALA A 256 23.87 39.31 0.69
C ALA A 256 24.14 38.21 1.72
N GLN A 257 25.24 38.39 2.47
CA GLN A 257 25.63 37.66 3.65
C GLN A 257 24.66 37.97 4.80
N GLU A 258 24.23 36.94 5.54
CA GLU A 258 23.56 37.13 6.83
C GLU A 258 24.39 36.61 8.00
N ALA A 259 24.41 37.44 9.04
CA ALA A 259 25.19 37.36 10.25
C ALA A 259 24.67 36.28 11.20
N ARG A 260 25.61 35.66 11.91
CA ARG A 260 25.36 34.73 13.01
C ARG A 260 25.06 35.49 14.29
N THR A 261 24.01 35.09 14.99
CA THR A 261 23.86 35.32 16.42
C THR A 261 23.75 33.97 17.13
N ASP A 262 24.67 33.75 18.06
CA ASP A 262 24.72 32.59 18.95
C ASP A 262 23.61 32.70 20.00
N GLY A 263 22.80 31.65 20.13
CA GLY A 263 21.70 31.55 21.08
C GLY A 263 21.79 30.27 21.89
N ARG A 264 22.37 30.41 23.08
CA ARG A 264 22.61 29.43 24.14
C ARG A 264 21.34 29.20 24.98
N GLY A 265 21.07 27.96 25.34
CA GLY A 265 20.11 27.55 26.38
C GLY A 265 19.54 26.16 26.09
N GLY A 266 19.40 25.23 27.00
CA GLY A 266 19.63 25.14 28.44
C GLY A 266 19.08 23.76 28.82
N GLY A 267 19.96 22.83 29.18
CA GLY A 267 19.58 21.46 29.57
C GLY A 267 19.76 21.31 31.07
N ILE A 268 18.66 21.08 31.76
CA ILE A 268 18.53 20.91 33.20
C ILE A 268 18.57 19.41 33.53
N ASP A 269 19.52 19.04 34.38
CA ASP A 269 19.58 18.00 35.42
C ASP A 269 18.97 16.60 35.21
N SER A 270 19.83 15.58 35.39
CA SER A 270 19.59 14.44 36.29
C SER A 270 20.89 13.70 36.66
N GLU A 271 21.18 13.74 37.97
CA GLU A 271 21.65 12.65 38.84
C GLU A 271 23.05 12.04 38.65
N LYS A 272 23.96 12.43 39.55
CA LYS A 272 25.04 11.55 40.04
C LYS A 272 25.27 11.78 41.54
N GLU A 273 25.27 10.67 42.26
CA GLU A 273 25.49 10.51 43.70
C GLU A 273 26.92 10.89 44.14
N GLY A 274 27.05 11.35 45.40
CA GLY A 274 28.22 11.08 46.26
C GLY A 274 29.20 12.22 46.59
N GLU A 275 28.92 12.91 47.71
CA GLU A 275 29.76 13.58 48.75
C GLU A 275 31.34 13.52 48.74
N PRO A 276 32.06 14.33 49.56
CA PRO A 276 31.81 15.72 50.02
C PRO A 276 33.07 16.64 50.12
N ALA A 277 32.81 17.91 50.51
CA ALA A 277 33.68 18.93 51.14
C ALA A 277 34.50 19.84 50.17
N VAL A 278 34.65 21.17 50.33
CA VAL A 278 34.77 22.07 51.49
C VAL A 278 34.40 23.53 51.08
N ALA A 279 33.81 24.28 52.02
CA ALA A 279 33.71 25.75 52.24
C ALA A 279 34.01 26.82 51.15
N GLY A 280 33.15 27.86 51.11
CA GLY A 280 33.55 29.20 50.65
C GLY A 280 32.44 30.20 50.25
N VAL A 281 31.87 30.91 51.23
CA VAL A 281 31.82 32.40 51.36
C VAL A 281 31.34 33.30 50.18
N LEU A 282 30.26 34.06 50.45
CA LEU A 282 29.87 35.45 50.03
C LEU A 282 29.82 35.78 48.51
N GLU A 283 28.97 36.63 47.92
CA GLU A 283 28.27 37.86 48.31
C GLU A 283 27.30 38.26 47.16
N VAL A 284 26.22 38.99 47.47
CA VAL A 284 25.61 40.16 46.78
C VAL A 284 25.56 40.15 45.23
N GLY A 285 24.45 40.35 44.51
CA GLY A 285 23.26 41.16 44.77
C GLY A 285 23.05 42.14 43.60
N SER A 286 21.85 42.07 43.00
CA SER A 286 21.11 43.17 42.32
C SER A 286 21.63 43.77 41.00
N VAL A 287 20.88 43.61 39.90
CA VAL A 287 20.67 44.65 38.87
C VAL A 287 19.28 44.49 38.22
N SER A 288 18.43 45.52 38.36
CA SER A 288 17.22 45.79 37.58
C SER A 288 17.54 46.26 36.16
N GLY A 289 16.65 46.01 35.19
CA GLY A 289 16.74 46.68 33.89
C GLY A 289 15.57 46.38 32.97
N ASP A 290 14.84 47.45 32.67
CA ASP A 290 13.54 47.55 32.00
C ASP A 290 13.49 47.20 30.51
N ALA A 291 12.24 47.03 30.08
CA ALA A 291 11.74 46.83 28.74
C ALA A 291 12.04 47.99 27.75
N SER A 292 12.10 47.65 26.46
CA SER A 292 11.34 48.37 25.43
C SER A 292 11.20 47.56 24.14
N ALA A 293 9.95 47.52 23.69
CA ALA A 293 9.47 46.89 22.47
C ALA A 293 9.73 47.78 21.25
N GLU A 294 9.86 47.17 20.06
CA GLU A 294 9.33 47.79 18.86
C GLU A 294 8.99 46.75 17.78
N THR A 295 7.79 46.91 17.26
CA THR A 295 7.07 46.06 16.30
C THR A 295 7.38 46.54 14.88
N ARG A 296 7.70 45.63 13.94
CA ARG A 296 7.54 45.95 12.51
C ARG A 296 7.18 44.75 11.65
N THR A 297 6.03 44.92 11.01
CA THR A 297 5.36 44.11 9.99
C THR A 297 6.09 44.08 8.65
N GLN A 298 6.17 42.92 8.00
CA GLN A 298 6.33 42.79 6.56
C GLN A 298 5.44 41.66 6.03
N GLY A 299 4.61 41.99 5.05
CA GLY A 299 3.79 41.08 4.27
C GLY A 299 3.91 41.43 2.80
N THR A 300 3.44 40.50 1.96
CA THR A 300 3.28 40.53 0.50
C THR A 300 4.48 40.09 -0.36
N ASP A 301 4.62 38.77 -0.58
CA ASP A 301 5.31 38.24 -1.78
C ASP A 301 4.92 36.77 -2.13
N ALA A 302 3.64 36.41 -1.97
CA ALA A 302 3.16 35.04 -2.15
C ALA A 302 2.59 34.71 -3.55
N ALA A 303 2.29 35.71 -4.39
CA ALA A 303 1.52 35.48 -5.62
C ALA A 303 2.36 35.13 -6.87
N ALA A 304 3.66 35.46 -6.90
CA ALA A 304 4.49 35.26 -8.10
C ALA A 304 5.07 33.83 -8.23
N ARG A 305 5.22 33.09 -7.12
CA ARG A 305 5.81 31.73 -7.11
C ARG A 305 4.87 30.63 -7.65
N GLN A 306 3.56 30.89 -7.74
CA GLN A 306 2.58 29.86 -8.13
C GLN A 306 2.44 29.64 -9.64
N ARG A 307 2.86 30.58 -10.49
CA ARG A 307 2.64 30.48 -11.96
C ARG A 307 3.79 29.78 -12.72
N SER A 308 5.03 29.79 -12.22
CA SER A 308 6.14 29.05 -12.84
C SER A 308 6.14 27.55 -12.52
N ALA A 309 5.54 27.13 -11.40
CA ALA A 309 5.50 25.71 -11.00
C ALA A 309 4.52 24.84 -11.82
N LEU A 310 3.68 25.45 -12.66
CA LEU A 310 2.66 24.73 -13.46
C LEU A 310 3.11 24.39 -14.89
N ALA A 311 4.15 25.03 -15.43
CA ALA A 311 4.67 24.72 -16.77
C ALA A 311 5.74 23.61 -16.76
N GLU A 312 6.41 23.40 -15.62
CA GLU A 312 7.48 22.38 -15.46
C GLU A 312 6.95 20.99 -15.07
N ASN A 313 5.63 20.83 -14.93
CA ASN A 313 4.99 19.61 -14.42
C ASN A 313 4.24 18.79 -15.48
N GLN A 314 4.48 19.01 -16.78
CA GLN A 314 4.08 17.99 -17.76
C GLN A 314 5.01 16.78 -17.61
N PRO A 315 4.48 15.60 -17.21
CA PRO A 315 5.30 14.42 -17.04
C PRO A 315 5.96 14.10 -18.39
N ARG A 316 7.30 14.16 -18.44
CA ARG A 316 8.05 13.73 -19.62
C ARG A 316 7.67 12.28 -19.91
N VAL A 317 7.18 12.02 -21.10
CA VAL A 317 6.85 10.67 -21.55
C VAL A 317 8.16 9.90 -21.69
N ASP A 318 8.28 8.78 -20.97
CA ASP A 318 9.49 7.94 -20.96
C ASP A 318 9.75 7.36 -22.37
N ASP A 319 11.01 7.40 -22.85
CA ASP A 319 11.42 6.87 -24.18
C ASP A 319 11.63 5.34 -24.21
N SER A 320 10.73 4.63 -23.53
CA SER A 320 10.77 3.16 -23.47
C SER A 320 10.47 2.55 -24.85
N PRO A 321 10.99 1.34 -25.15
CA PRO A 321 10.68 0.63 -26.40
C PRO A 321 9.18 0.50 -26.65
N GLY A 322 8.38 0.28 -25.60
CA GLY A 322 6.93 0.19 -25.72
C GLY A 322 6.25 1.52 -26.03
N VAL A 323 6.72 2.65 -25.49
CA VAL A 323 6.23 3.99 -25.89
C VAL A 323 6.56 4.26 -27.35
N ARG A 324 7.79 3.93 -27.80
CA ARG A 324 8.19 4.08 -29.21
C ARG A 324 7.30 3.25 -30.14
N LEU A 325 6.99 2.01 -29.77
CA LEU A 325 6.08 1.17 -30.53
C LEU A 325 4.65 1.74 -30.57
N LEU A 326 4.12 2.22 -29.44
CA LEU A 326 2.80 2.85 -29.40
C LEU A 326 2.74 4.12 -30.27
N MET A 327 3.78 4.94 -30.26
CA MET A 327 3.87 6.15 -31.08
C MET A 327 3.90 5.84 -32.58
N ASP A 328 4.61 4.78 -32.95
CA ASP A 328 4.77 4.30 -34.33
C ASP A 328 3.48 3.67 -34.88
N VAL A 329 2.75 2.93 -34.04
CA VAL A 329 1.51 2.23 -34.45
C VAL A 329 0.27 3.12 -34.35
N ALA A 330 0.25 4.12 -33.48
CA ALA A 330 -0.95 4.92 -33.24
C ALA A 330 -1.30 5.84 -34.41
N ASP A 331 -2.58 5.80 -34.83
CA ASP A 331 -3.15 6.86 -35.67
C ASP A 331 -3.20 8.19 -34.88
N ASP A 332 -3.37 9.32 -35.57
CA ASP A 332 -3.34 10.65 -34.94
C ASP A 332 -4.37 10.80 -33.81
N ARG A 333 -5.51 10.13 -33.95
CA ARG A 333 -6.60 10.14 -32.96
C ARG A 333 -6.23 9.34 -31.70
N LEU A 334 -5.65 8.15 -31.86
CA LEU A 334 -5.16 7.34 -30.76
C LEU A 334 -3.97 8.01 -30.07
N ARG A 335 -3.07 8.62 -30.84
CA ARG A 335 -1.94 9.37 -30.28
C ARG A 335 -2.42 10.52 -29.39
N ALA A 336 -3.42 11.27 -29.85
CA ALA A 336 -4.03 12.35 -29.07
C ALA A 336 -4.76 11.86 -27.81
N ASP A 337 -5.37 10.66 -27.84
CA ASP A 337 -5.99 10.05 -26.66
C ASP A 337 -4.95 9.52 -25.67
N LEU A 338 -3.88 8.89 -26.13
CA LEU A 338 -2.82 8.34 -25.27
C LEU A 338 -2.03 9.45 -24.57
N LEU A 339 -1.80 10.57 -25.24
CA LEU A 339 -1.15 11.75 -24.66
C LEU A 339 -2.03 12.50 -23.64
N ARG A 340 -3.34 12.21 -23.60
CA ARG A 340 -4.26 12.76 -22.59
C ARG A 340 -4.18 11.95 -21.30
N GLY A 341 -3.10 12.15 -20.54
CA GLY A 341 -2.92 11.59 -19.18
C GLY A 341 -1.81 10.55 -19.06
N THR A 342 -1.94 9.62 -18.10
CA THR A 342 -0.91 8.59 -17.82
C THR A 342 -0.96 7.40 -18.78
N ALA A 343 -1.99 7.31 -19.63
CA ALA A 343 -2.25 6.15 -20.47
C ALA A 343 -1.07 5.79 -21.39
N MET A 344 -0.40 6.77 -22.01
CA MET A 344 0.80 6.51 -22.83
C MET A 344 1.91 5.85 -22.00
N ARG A 345 2.14 6.33 -20.77
CA ARG A 345 3.18 5.78 -19.89
C ARG A 345 2.83 4.37 -19.45
N ASP A 346 1.61 4.17 -18.94
CA ASP A 346 1.16 2.89 -18.39
C ASP A 346 1.12 1.80 -19.48
N GLN A 347 0.61 2.14 -20.66
CA GLN A 347 0.59 1.22 -21.80
C GLN A 347 1.98 1.00 -22.38
N GLY A 348 2.82 2.03 -22.43
CA GLY A 348 4.21 1.91 -22.88
C GLY A 348 5.04 0.98 -21.98
N LEU A 349 4.85 1.05 -20.67
CA LEU A 349 5.44 0.11 -19.71
C LEU A 349 4.92 -1.31 -19.94
N MET A 350 3.62 -1.46 -20.18
CA MET A 350 3.02 -2.76 -20.47
C MET A 350 3.57 -3.41 -21.75
N VAL A 351 3.65 -2.64 -22.84
CA VAL A 351 4.22 -3.11 -24.11
C VAL A 351 5.70 -3.46 -23.93
N THR A 352 6.45 -2.67 -23.16
CA THR A 352 7.85 -2.98 -22.83
C THR A 352 7.96 -4.32 -22.08
N GLY A 353 7.12 -4.54 -21.06
CA GLY A 353 7.10 -5.81 -20.32
C GLY A 353 6.68 -7.02 -21.18
N LEU A 354 5.85 -6.82 -22.20
CA LEU A 354 5.48 -7.86 -23.17
C LEU A 354 6.64 -8.19 -24.13
N LEU A 355 7.36 -7.17 -24.61
CA LEU A 355 8.57 -7.37 -25.41
C LEU A 355 9.64 -8.15 -24.61
N GLU A 356 9.84 -7.78 -23.35
CA GLU A 356 10.78 -8.46 -22.45
C GLU A 356 10.36 -9.90 -22.12
N ALA A 357 9.05 -10.17 -22.07
CA ALA A 357 8.53 -11.53 -21.90
C ALA A 357 8.75 -12.41 -23.15
N GLY A 358 9.15 -11.83 -24.28
CA GLY A 358 9.42 -12.54 -25.54
C GLY A 358 8.31 -12.42 -26.59
N HIS A 359 7.30 -11.56 -26.39
CA HIS A 359 6.35 -11.25 -27.45
C HIS A 359 7.03 -10.44 -28.56
N THR A 360 6.78 -10.79 -29.80
CA THR A 360 7.35 -10.11 -30.96
C THR A 360 6.72 -8.74 -31.19
N ILE A 361 7.49 -7.81 -31.76
CA ILE A 361 7.01 -6.47 -32.15
C ILE A 361 5.82 -6.59 -33.11
N GLU A 362 5.86 -7.52 -34.06
CA GLU A 362 4.83 -7.76 -35.07
C GLU A 362 3.48 -8.12 -34.45
N LEU A 363 3.48 -9.05 -33.49
CA LEU A 363 2.29 -9.44 -32.73
C LEU A 363 1.70 -8.25 -31.96
N LEU A 364 2.56 -7.47 -31.30
CA LEU A 364 2.12 -6.29 -30.56
C LEU A 364 1.53 -5.22 -31.50
N ARG A 365 2.15 -4.99 -32.67
CA ARG A 365 1.59 -4.13 -33.72
C ARG A 365 0.22 -4.60 -34.14
N GLU A 366 0.07 -5.89 -34.45
CA GLU A 366 -1.23 -6.47 -34.87
C GLU A 366 -2.30 -6.27 -33.79
N VAL A 367 -1.99 -6.57 -32.52
CA VAL A 367 -2.91 -6.41 -31.38
C VAL A 367 -3.33 -4.94 -31.19
N ILE A 368 -2.40 -4.00 -31.31
CA ILE A 368 -2.71 -2.56 -31.16
C ILE A 368 -3.53 -2.06 -32.36
N SER A 369 -3.19 -2.49 -33.59
CA SER A 369 -3.84 -2.09 -34.84
C SER A 369 -5.22 -2.73 -35.08
N GLN A 370 -5.66 -3.67 -34.26
CA GLN A 370 -6.98 -4.29 -34.42
C GLN A 370 -8.10 -3.23 -34.52
N PRO A 371 -9.11 -3.41 -35.39
CA PRO A 371 -10.20 -2.45 -35.59
C PRO A 371 -10.87 -2.06 -34.28
N MET A 372 -11.14 -0.76 -34.10
CA MET A 372 -11.82 -0.28 -32.91
C MET A 372 -13.29 -0.74 -32.90
N PRO A 373 -13.86 -1.18 -31.76
CA PRO A 373 -15.26 -1.60 -31.70
C PRO A 373 -16.18 -0.41 -32.01
N HIS A 374 -17.25 -0.65 -32.78
CA HIS A 374 -18.27 0.35 -33.10
C HIS A 374 -19.65 -0.14 -32.63
N PRO A 375 -20.40 0.66 -31.84
CA PRO A 375 -20.01 1.96 -31.28
C PRO A 375 -18.92 1.83 -30.18
N LEU A 376 -18.10 2.88 -30.02
CA LEU A 376 -17.07 2.90 -28.97
C LEU A 376 -17.72 3.12 -27.59
N GLN A 377 -17.86 2.05 -26.81
CA GLN A 377 -18.34 2.11 -25.42
C GLN A 377 -17.27 2.57 -24.42
N ARG A 378 -15.99 2.58 -24.85
CA ARG A 378 -14.82 2.98 -24.03
C ARG A 378 -13.85 3.80 -24.87
N THR A 379 -12.96 4.53 -24.22
CA THR A 379 -11.87 5.25 -24.90
C THR A 379 -10.98 4.28 -25.69
N ARG A 380 -10.37 4.74 -26.78
CA ARG A 380 -9.45 3.93 -27.60
C ARG A 380 -8.29 3.37 -26.76
N SER A 381 -7.77 4.20 -25.85
CA SER A 381 -6.73 3.81 -24.90
C SER A 381 -7.18 2.66 -23.98
N ALA A 382 -8.40 2.68 -23.46
CA ALA A 382 -8.92 1.61 -22.60
C ALA A 382 -9.11 0.30 -23.37
N VAL A 383 -9.54 0.36 -24.63
CA VAL A 383 -9.65 -0.82 -25.51
C VAL A 383 -8.28 -1.47 -25.71
N ILE A 384 -7.24 -0.68 -26.04
CA ILE A 384 -5.87 -1.19 -26.22
C ILE A 384 -5.31 -1.76 -24.93
N ALA A 385 -5.48 -1.08 -23.80
CA ALA A 385 -5.06 -1.60 -22.50
C ALA A 385 -5.74 -2.94 -22.16
N GLY A 386 -6.98 -3.14 -22.58
CA GLY A 386 -7.68 -4.43 -22.45
C GLY A 386 -7.06 -5.52 -23.33
N ARG A 387 -6.76 -5.21 -24.59
CA ARG A 387 -6.10 -6.13 -25.52
C ARG A 387 -4.70 -6.56 -25.05
N LEU A 388 -3.89 -5.59 -24.60
CA LEU A 388 -2.55 -5.86 -24.06
C LEU A 388 -2.62 -6.74 -22.79
N ARG A 389 -3.58 -6.50 -21.89
CA ARG A 389 -3.82 -7.37 -20.71
C ARG A 389 -4.21 -8.79 -21.10
N LYS A 390 -5.05 -8.95 -22.12
CA LYS A 390 -5.39 -10.28 -22.62
C LYS A 390 -4.15 -10.99 -23.19
N LEU A 391 -3.32 -10.28 -23.95
CA LEU A 391 -2.05 -10.82 -24.45
C LEU A 391 -1.09 -11.22 -23.31
N ALA A 392 -0.99 -10.41 -22.26
CA ALA A 392 -0.14 -10.69 -21.09
C ALA A 392 -0.57 -11.92 -20.28
N ALA A 393 -1.84 -12.31 -20.36
CA ALA A 393 -2.37 -13.49 -19.67
C ALA A 393 -2.07 -14.80 -20.41
N LEU A 394 -1.60 -14.73 -21.67
CA LEU A 394 -1.27 -15.92 -22.44
C LEU A 394 0.19 -16.32 -22.22
N PRO A 395 0.48 -17.61 -22.00
CA PRO A 395 1.85 -18.06 -21.81
C PRO A 395 2.68 -17.78 -23.06
N VAL A 396 3.90 -17.25 -22.86
CA VAL A 396 4.86 -17.07 -23.94
C VAL A 396 5.42 -18.44 -24.31
N GLN A 397 5.00 -18.95 -25.47
CA GLN A 397 5.54 -20.18 -26.04
C GLN A 397 6.99 -19.91 -26.50
N GLN A 398 7.96 -20.24 -25.65
CA GLN A 398 9.39 -20.20 -25.99
C GLN A 398 9.71 -21.36 -26.95
N PRO A 399 10.15 -21.09 -28.20
CA PRO A 399 10.28 -22.11 -29.23
C PRO A 399 11.47 -23.09 -29.03
N TRP A 400 12.19 -23.03 -27.91
CA TRP A 400 13.43 -23.81 -27.71
C TRP A 400 13.51 -24.58 -26.39
N ALA A 401 12.43 -24.69 -25.61
CA ALA A 401 12.40 -25.60 -24.46
C ALA A 401 12.28 -27.06 -24.92
N ALA A 402 13.28 -27.56 -25.65
CA ALA A 402 13.50 -28.98 -25.83
C ALA A 402 13.75 -29.60 -24.46
N VAL A 403 12.89 -30.53 -24.07
CA VAL A 403 13.05 -31.36 -22.87
C VAL A 403 14.44 -32.02 -22.90
N PRO A 404 15.36 -31.69 -21.98
CA PRO A 404 16.65 -32.35 -21.92
C PRO A 404 16.46 -33.66 -21.16
N GLY A 405 16.18 -34.77 -21.87
CA GLY A 405 16.04 -36.04 -21.16
C GLY A 405 15.49 -37.24 -21.92
N GLN A 406 15.91 -37.51 -23.16
CA GLN A 406 15.90 -38.88 -23.69
C GLN A 406 17.16 -39.13 -24.53
N ALA A 407 18.28 -39.31 -23.85
CA ALA A 407 19.42 -40.01 -24.42
C ALA A 407 19.06 -41.49 -24.53
N SER A 408 18.73 -41.96 -25.74
CA SER A 408 18.74 -43.39 -26.03
C SER A 408 20.19 -43.89 -26.01
N PRO A 409 20.46 -45.08 -25.42
CA PRO A 409 21.81 -45.61 -25.37
C PRO A 409 22.29 -45.99 -26.77
N ALA A 410 23.54 -45.61 -27.06
CA ALA A 410 24.23 -45.89 -28.29
C ALA A 410 24.29 -47.41 -28.57
N ALA A 411 23.76 -47.83 -29.71
CA ALA A 411 24.05 -49.13 -30.29
C ALA A 411 25.43 -49.08 -30.99
N PRO A 412 26.26 -50.14 -30.88
CA PRO A 412 27.62 -50.13 -31.43
C PRO A 412 27.61 -50.28 -32.96
N ALA A 413 28.46 -49.48 -33.60
CA ALA A 413 28.71 -49.52 -35.03
C ALA A 413 29.43 -50.82 -35.42
N MET A 414 28.88 -51.53 -36.40
CA MET A 414 29.58 -52.55 -37.18
C MET A 414 29.84 -52.00 -38.60
N PRO A 415 31.00 -52.29 -39.21
CA PRO A 415 31.32 -51.75 -40.54
C PRO A 415 31.05 -52.77 -41.67
N VAL A 416 31.26 -52.26 -42.90
CA VAL A 416 31.54 -52.96 -44.18
C VAL A 416 30.31 -53.36 -45.06
N PRO A 417 30.47 -53.68 -46.38
CA PRO A 417 30.36 -52.74 -47.51
C PRO A 417 29.40 -53.20 -48.65
N GLY A 418 29.12 -52.28 -49.59
CA GLY A 418 29.08 -52.60 -51.03
C GLY A 418 27.79 -53.15 -51.67
N THR A 419 27.52 -52.57 -52.86
CA THR A 419 26.82 -53.12 -54.05
C THR A 419 25.29 -53.30 -54.12
N GLN A 420 24.74 -52.53 -55.07
CA GLN A 420 23.78 -52.85 -56.13
C GLN A 420 22.34 -53.30 -55.84
N ALA A 421 21.44 -52.54 -56.48
CA ALA A 421 20.12 -52.84 -57.04
C ALA A 421 19.49 -54.22 -56.81
N GLU A 422 18.25 -54.23 -56.30
CA GLU A 422 17.15 -54.96 -56.94
C GLU A 422 15.78 -54.47 -56.44
N GLN A 423 14.83 -54.41 -57.37
CA GLN A 423 13.42 -54.16 -57.17
C GLN A 423 12.79 -55.33 -56.41
N GLY A 424 11.99 -55.06 -55.38
CA GLY A 424 11.29 -56.11 -54.64
C GLY A 424 10.20 -55.55 -53.75
N ASN A 425 8.97 -55.95 -54.07
CA ASN A 425 7.71 -55.44 -53.57
C ASN A 425 7.40 -55.90 -52.13
N GLY A 426 6.84 -55.00 -51.32
CA GLY A 426 5.86 -55.32 -50.28
C GLY A 426 6.35 -55.70 -48.88
N GLN A 427 6.31 -54.75 -47.94
CA GLN A 427 5.75 -55.00 -46.60
C GLN A 427 5.40 -53.70 -45.86
N ARG A 428 4.15 -53.63 -45.41
CA ARG A 428 3.52 -52.53 -44.65
C ARG A 428 4.33 -52.23 -43.38
N GLY A 429 4.95 -51.07 -43.35
CA GLY A 429 5.49 -50.48 -42.13
C GLY A 429 4.36 -49.87 -41.28
N ASN A 430 4.27 -50.31 -40.02
CA ASN A 430 3.67 -49.51 -38.95
C ASN A 430 4.62 -48.33 -38.67
N GLY A 431 4.55 -47.31 -39.52
CA GLY A 431 5.23 -46.04 -39.31
C GLY A 431 4.47 -45.23 -38.29
N THR A 432 4.98 -45.20 -37.05
CA THR A 432 4.62 -44.18 -36.07
C THR A 432 4.81 -42.81 -36.74
N PRO A 433 3.79 -41.92 -36.78
CA PRO A 433 3.95 -40.63 -37.42
C PRO A 433 5.00 -39.84 -36.64
N THR A 434 6.16 -39.63 -37.25
CA THR A 434 7.15 -38.68 -36.76
C THR A 434 6.51 -37.29 -36.83
N TYR A 435 6.00 -36.81 -35.70
CA TYR A 435 5.47 -35.45 -35.58
C TYR A 435 6.60 -34.47 -35.87
N ALA A 436 6.55 -33.82 -37.03
CA ALA A 436 7.43 -32.69 -37.30
C ALA A 436 7.13 -31.61 -36.23
N PRO A 437 8.16 -31.03 -35.59
CA PRO A 437 7.93 -29.94 -34.65
C PRO A 437 7.19 -28.82 -35.37
N ALA A 438 6.12 -28.31 -34.73
CA ALA A 438 5.31 -27.23 -35.27
C ALA A 438 6.23 -26.08 -35.69
N THR A 439 6.04 -25.56 -36.91
CA THR A 439 6.86 -24.44 -37.36
C THR A 439 6.50 -23.21 -36.53
N TRP A 440 7.41 -22.25 -36.44
CA TRP A 440 7.16 -21.00 -35.72
C TRP A 440 5.88 -20.28 -36.21
N GLN A 441 5.54 -20.42 -37.49
CA GLN A 441 4.29 -19.90 -38.06
C GLN A 441 3.05 -20.62 -37.52
N ASP A 442 3.13 -21.91 -37.18
CA ASP A 442 2.04 -22.67 -36.60
C ASP A 442 1.82 -22.29 -35.13
N VAL A 443 2.91 -22.07 -34.38
CA VAL A 443 2.84 -21.54 -32.99
C VAL A 443 2.22 -20.14 -32.99
N GLN A 444 2.61 -19.27 -33.92
CA GLN A 444 1.97 -17.95 -34.06
C GLN A 444 0.50 -18.05 -34.47
N ARG A 445 0.13 -18.99 -35.35
CA ARG A 445 -1.27 -19.20 -35.76
C ARG A 445 -2.13 -19.72 -34.61
N GLU A 446 -1.58 -20.60 -33.77
CA GLU A 446 -2.25 -21.12 -32.57
C GLU A 446 -2.35 -20.04 -31.48
N GLN A 447 -1.30 -19.26 -31.24
CA GLN A 447 -1.34 -18.15 -30.29
C GLN A 447 -2.29 -17.04 -30.75
N LYS A 448 -2.38 -16.81 -32.07
CA LYS A 448 -3.39 -15.96 -32.71
C LYS A 448 -4.81 -16.51 -32.50
N ARG A 449 -5.01 -17.84 -32.61
CA ARG A 449 -6.28 -18.51 -32.31
C ARG A 449 -6.69 -18.35 -30.84
N GLN A 450 -5.75 -18.41 -29.91
CA GLN A 450 -5.98 -18.25 -28.47
C GLN A 450 -6.19 -16.78 -28.03
N LEU A 451 -5.48 -15.83 -28.65
CA LEU A 451 -5.74 -14.39 -28.47
C LEU A 451 -7.16 -14.01 -28.88
N LEU A 452 -7.64 -14.66 -29.93
CA LEU A 452 -8.97 -14.53 -30.49
C LEU A 452 -9.91 -15.60 -29.90
N ASP A 453 -10.19 -15.61 -28.59
CA ASP A 453 -11.52 -16.07 -28.09
C ASP A 453 -12.66 -15.18 -28.64
N ALA A 454 -12.56 -14.73 -29.89
CA ALA A 454 -13.68 -14.46 -30.74
C ALA A 454 -14.58 -15.70 -30.69
N CYS A 455 -15.85 -15.46 -30.49
CA CYS A 455 -16.87 -16.48 -30.57
C CYS A 455 -16.65 -17.37 -31.80
N MET A 456 -16.51 -18.68 -31.61
CA MET A 456 -16.34 -19.67 -32.68
C MET A 456 -17.62 -19.98 -33.44
N ALA A 457 -18.51 -18.99 -33.59
CA ALA A 457 -19.69 -19.14 -34.41
C ALA A 457 -19.29 -19.47 -35.86
N ALA A 458 -20.12 -20.27 -36.53
CA ALA A 458 -19.86 -20.72 -37.89
C ALA A 458 -19.67 -19.57 -38.92
N ASP A 459 -20.06 -18.35 -38.56
CA ASP A 459 -19.89 -17.14 -39.38
C ASP A 459 -18.47 -16.55 -39.33
N GLY A 460 -17.62 -16.94 -38.36
CA GLY A 460 -16.23 -16.47 -38.21
C GLY A 460 -16.08 -14.96 -38.04
N MET A 461 -17.18 -14.23 -37.84
CA MET A 461 -17.26 -12.77 -37.94
C MET A 461 -17.80 -12.13 -36.67
N CYS A 462 -18.15 -12.94 -35.66
CA CYS A 462 -18.65 -12.43 -34.40
C CYS A 462 -17.59 -11.59 -33.66
N PRO A 463 -17.81 -10.28 -33.47
CA PRO A 463 -16.87 -9.43 -32.74
C PRO A 463 -16.92 -9.67 -31.22
N SER A 464 -17.88 -10.46 -30.74
CA SER A 464 -18.11 -10.75 -29.34
C SER A 464 -17.18 -11.84 -28.83
N LEU A 465 -16.70 -11.66 -27.60
CA LEU A 465 -15.85 -12.65 -26.93
C LEU A 465 -16.67 -13.85 -26.47
N ALA A 466 -16.07 -15.04 -26.53
CA ALA A 466 -16.63 -16.23 -25.94
C ALA A 466 -16.77 -16.05 -24.41
N VAL A 467 -17.79 -16.69 -23.83
CA VAL A 467 -17.95 -16.73 -22.38
C VAL A 467 -16.84 -17.60 -21.78
N ILE A 468 -16.36 -17.24 -20.58
CA ILE A 468 -15.41 -18.09 -19.85
C ILE A 468 -16.01 -19.49 -19.68
N GLY A 469 -15.32 -20.51 -20.22
CA GLY A 469 -15.77 -21.91 -20.20
C GLY A 469 -16.63 -22.34 -21.40
N GLU A 470 -16.96 -21.43 -22.32
CA GLU A 470 -17.73 -21.71 -23.53
C GLU A 470 -16.92 -21.38 -24.79
N ALA A 471 -17.26 -22.03 -25.90
CA ALA A 471 -16.65 -21.78 -27.22
C ALA A 471 -17.26 -20.57 -27.97
N MET A 472 -18.42 -20.10 -27.53
CA MET A 472 -19.24 -19.10 -28.22
C MET A 472 -19.59 -17.95 -27.27
N CYS A 473 -19.89 -16.78 -27.83
CA CYS A 473 -20.40 -15.64 -27.07
C CYS A 473 -21.85 -15.85 -26.63
N PRO A 474 -22.37 -15.05 -25.67
CA PRO A 474 -23.77 -15.14 -25.23
C PRO A 474 -24.80 -15.04 -26.36
N GLU A 475 -24.50 -14.29 -27.42
CA GLU A 475 -25.42 -14.13 -28.54
C GLU A 475 -25.55 -15.40 -29.38
N HIS A 476 -24.44 -16.03 -29.75
CA HIS A 476 -24.44 -17.29 -30.50
C HIS A 476 -24.84 -18.49 -29.64
N LEU A 477 -24.74 -18.39 -28.32
CA LEU A 477 -25.35 -19.33 -27.38
C LEU A 477 -26.87 -19.14 -27.22
N GLY A 478 -27.46 -18.13 -27.88
CA GLY A 478 -28.89 -17.86 -27.81
C GLY A 478 -29.37 -17.34 -26.45
N TRP A 479 -28.48 -16.77 -25.64
CA TRP A 479 -28.85 -16.25 -24.32
C TRP A 479 -29.81 -15.08 -24.45
N GLU A 480 -30.82 -15.03 -23.58
CA GLU A 480 -31.80 -13.95 -23.55
C GLU A 480 -31.16 -12.63 -23.10
N ARG A 481 -31.75 -11.50 -23.52
CA ARG A 481 -31.32 -10.19 -23.01
C ARG A 481 -31.72 -10.06 -21.54
N CYS A 482 -30.84 -9.44 -20.77
CA CYS A 482 -31.10 -9.03 -19.41
C CYS A 482 -32.42 -8.26 -19.34
N ARG A 483 -33.30 -8.62 -18.41
CA ARG A 483 -34.57 -7.91 -18.15
C ARG A 483 -34.43 -6.42 -17.86
N GLY A 484 -33.21 -5.94 -17.61
CA GLY A 484 -32.93 -4.54 -17.34
C GLY A 484 -33.34 -4.13 -15.93
N PHE A 485 -33.47 -2.83 -15.71
CA PHE A 485 -33.91 -2.28 -14.44
C PHE A 485 -34.83 -1.07 -14.65
N GLY A 486 -36.02 -1.08 -14.02
CA GLY A 486 -37.05 -0.08 -14.25
C GLY A 486 -37.45 0.01 -15.73
N ASN A 487 -37.38 1.21 -16.30
CA ASN A 487 -37.62 1.45 -17.73
C ASN A 487 -36.35 1.32 -18.60
N TYR A 488 -35.20 0.95 -18.02
CA TYR A 488 -33.94 0.81 -18.74
C TYR A 488 -33.79 -0.59 -19.33
N SER A 489 -33.79 -0.69 -20.66
CA SER A 489 -33.45 -1.93 -21.38
C SER A 489 -31.94 -2.14 -21.38
N CYS A 490 -31.48 -3.29 -20.87
CA CYS A 490 -30.06 -3.63 -20.84
C CYS A 490 -29.67 -4.52 -22.03
N ASP A 491 -28.63 -4.14 -22.76
CA ASP A 491 -28.15 -4.91 -23.92
C ASP A 491 -27.30 -6.14 -23.56
N ARG A 492 -27.01 -6.37 -22.27
CA ARG A 492 -26.28 -7.58 -21.84
C ARG A 492 -27.18 -8.81 -21.98
N ARG A 493 -26.61 -9.96 -22.32
CA ARG A 493 -27.30 -11.25 -22.36
C ARG A 493 -26.92 -12.10 -21.15
N THR A 494 -27.89 -12.78 -20.55
CA THR A 494 -27.74 -13.66 -19.38
C THR A 494 -28.31 -15.03 -19.72
N ARG A 495 -27.73 -16.10 -19.13
CA ARG A 495 -28.05 -17.48 -19.49
C ARG A 495 -29.54 -17.84 -19.34
N ASP A 496 -30.22 -17.18 -18.40
CA ASP A 496 -31.60 -17.40 -17.98
C ASP A 496 -32.50 -16.17 -18.17
N GLY A 497 -32.01 -15.11 -18.84
CA GLY A 497 -32.72 -13.84 -18.97
C GLY A 497 -32.86 -13.06 -17.66
N SER A 498 -32.22 -13.48 -16.57
CA SER A 498 -32.22 -12.75 -15.30
C SER A 498 -31.53 -11.39 -15.43
N GLN A 499 -31.73 -10.53 -14.43
CA GLN A 499 -31.00 -9.26 -14.37
C GLN A 499 -29.50 -9.53 -14.24
N CYS A 500 -28.70 -8.88 -15.09
CA CYS A 500 -27.25 -8.94 -14.95
C CYS A 500 -26.81 -8.29 -13.62
N PRO A 501 -25.62 -8.61 -13.09
CA PRO A 501 -25.16 -8.07 -11.80
C PRO A 501 -25.25 -6.55 -11.68
N THR A 502 -24.98 -5.82 -12.77
CA THR A 502 -25.09 -4.36 -12.81
C THR A 502 -26.54 -3.87 -12.71
N CYS A 503 -27.50 -4.56 -13.33
CA CYS A 503 -28.92 -4.20 -13.20
C CYS A 503 -29.48 -4.60 -11.84
N GLN A 504 -29.03 -5.71 -11.26
CA GLN A 504 -29.39 -6.10 -9.88
C GLN A 504 -28.89 -5.05 -8.87
N GLU A 505 -27.65 -4.59 -9.03
CA GLU A 505 -27.06 -3.55 -8.20
C GLU A 505 -27.83 -2.22 -8.32
N GLN A 506 -28.19 -1.79 -9.54
CA GLN A 506 -29.02 -0.60 -9.73
C GLN A 506 -30.41 -0.77 -9.11
N ALA A 507 -31.02 -1.95 -9.24
CA ALA A 507 -32.30 -2.26 -8.62
C ALA A 507 -32.25 -2.14 -7.10
N PHE A 508 -31.17 -2.64 -6.51
CA PHE A 508 -30.89 -2.51 -5.10
C PHE A 508 -30.74 -1.05 -4.67
N TYR A 509 -29.96 -0.23 -5.39
CA TYR A 509 -29.79 1.18 -5.04
C TYR A 509 -31.07 2.00 -5.19
N GLN A 510 -31.89 1.73 -6.20
CA GLN A 510 -33.17 2.41 -6.33
C GLN A 510 -34.15 1.95 -5.26
N HIS A 511 -34.20 0.65 -4.94
CA HIS A 511 -35.00 0.17 -3.82
C HIS A 511 -34.58 0.86 -2.49
N LEU A 512 -33.28 1.03 -2.25
CA LEU A 512 -32.78 1.82 -1.12
C LEU A 512 -33.22 3.29 -1.19
N ALA A 513 -33.16 3.92 -2.36
CA ALA A 513 -33.58 5.30 -2.54
C ALA A 513 -35.09 5.49 -2.32
N ASP A 514 -35.92 4.54 -2.78
CA ASP A 514 -37.37 4.56 -2.62
C ASP A 514 -37.79 4.24 -1.17
N THR A 515 -37.00 3.43 -0.47
CA THR A 515 -37.27 3.02 0.92
C THR A 515 -36.78 4.06 1.93
N MET A 516 -35.73 4.82 1.62
CA MET A 516 -35.24 5.88 2.50
C MET A 516 -36.10 7.14 2.37
N PRO A 517 -36.79 7.58 3.44
CA PRO A 517 -37.61 8.79 3.37
C PRO A 517 -36.71 9.99 3.13
N ASN A 518 -36.83 10.64 1.97
CA ASN A 518 -36.28 11.97 1.80
C ASN A 518 -37.30 12.97 2.38
N THR A 519 -37.04 13.48 3.58
CA THR A 519 -37.94 14.43 4.24
C THR A 519 -37.97 15.80 3.54
N GLY A 520 -37.11 16.05 2.54
CA GLY A 520 -37.11 17.25 1.68
C GLY A 520 -36.78 18.57 2.39
N ASP A 521 -36.82 18.58 3.71
CA ASP A 521 -36.60 19.70 4.63
C ASP A 521 -35.14 19.79 5.14
N GLY A 522 -34.27 18.89 4.67
CA GLY A 522 -32.88 18.79 5.13
C GLY A 522 -32.73 18.20 6.54
N THR A 523 -33.81 17.69 7.14
CA THR A 523 -33.75 16.94 8.39
C THR A 523 -33.44 15.47 8.12
N CYS A 524 -32.82 14.82 9.10
CA CYS A 524 -32.42 13.44 9.00
C CYS A 524 -33.65 12.56 9.26
N PRO A 525 -34.02 11.67 8.32
CA PRO A 525 -35.13 10.73 8.49
C PRO A 525 -34.87 9.69 9.58
N GLY A 526 -33.62 9.62 10.05
CA GLY A 526 -33.14 8.76 11.12
C GLY A 526 -33.07 7.28 10.75
N HIS A 527 -32.35 6.50 11.56
CA HIS A 527 -32.11 5.08 11.29
C HIS A 527 -33.33 4.19 11.66
N ASN A 528 -34.06 4.56 12.72
CA ASN A 528 -35.26 3.86 13.19
C ASN A 528 -36.47 4.80 13.34
N GLY A 529 -36.55 5.82 12.47
CA GLY A 529 -37.56 6.87 12.51
C GLY A 529 -36.96 8.28 12.61
N PRO A 530 -37.77 9.33 12.35
CA PRO A 530 -37.30 10.70 12.16
C PRO A 530 -36.62 11.23 13.41
N CYS A 531 -35.31 11.53 13.30
CA CYS A 531 -34.55 12.06 14.44
C CYS A 531 -34.52 13.60 14.48
N GLY A 532 -34.97 14.26 13.40
CA GLY A 532 -35.13 15.71 13.31
C GLY A 532 -33.82 16.52 13.26
N LYS A 533 -32.65 15.87 13.26
CA LYS A 533 -31.33 16.55 13.21
C LYS A 533 -30.98 16.93 11.77
N PRO A 534 -30.25 18.04 11.53
CA PRO A 534 -29.84 18.41 10.17
C PRO A 534 -28.94 17.34 9.55
N VAL A 535 -29.15 17.04 8.26
CA VAL A 535 -28.30 16.15 7.47
C VAL A 535 -26.93 16.82 7.28
N VAL A 536 -25.85 16.08 7.55
CA VAL A 536 -24.48 16.61 7.38
C VAL A 536 -23.95 16.26 6.00
N THR A 537 -24.05 14.99 5.59
CA THR A 537 -23.69 14.47 4.27
C THR A 537 -24.42 13.13 4.05
N LEU A 538 -24.81 12.81 2.81
CA LEU A 538 -25.42 11.52 2.42
C LEU A 538 -26.80 11.20 3.02
N GLY A 539 -27.63 12.20 3.29
CA GLY A 539 -29.05 11.96 3.67
C GLY A 539 -29.30 11.54 5.12
N MET A 540 -28.26 11.42 5.96
CA MET A 540 -28.41 11.16 7.41
C MET A 540 -27.59 12.13 8.26
N CYS A 541 -28.00 12.34 9.52
CA CYS A 541 -27.16 12.98 10.52
C CYS A 541 -26.09 11.99 11.00
N ARG A 542 -24.98 12.51 11.53
CA ARG A 542 -23.83 11.71 11.99
C ARG A 542 -24.22 10.56 12.92
N ASN A 543 -25.13 10.79 13.87
CA ASN A 543 -25.52 9.76 14.85
C ASN A 543 -26.37 8.65 14.23
N CYS A 544 -27.30 9.00 13.35
CA CYS A 544 -28.10 7.98 12.65
C CYS A 544 -27.26 7.21 11.65
N ARG A 545 -26.23 7.82 11.06
CA ARG A 545 -25.26 7.11 10.22
C ARG A 545 -24.49 6.07 11.01
N PHE A 546 -23.97 6.42 12.19
CA PHE A 546 -23.30 5.44 13.05
C PHE A 546 -24.23 4.33 13.52
N ALA A 547 -25.49 4.64 13.85
CA ALA A 547 -26.47 3.63 14.18
C ALA A 547 -26.74 2.69 12.99
N ALA A 548 -26.82 3.22 11.77
CA ALA A 548 -27.00 2.44 10.55
C ALA A 548 -25.79 1.54 10.24
N GLU A 549 -24.58 2.06 10.39
CA GLU A 549 -23.34 1.29 10.25
C GLU A 549 -23.29 0.15 11.28
N ALA A 550 -23.58 0.44 12.55
CA ALA A 550 -23.60 -0.57 13.61
C ALA A 550 -24.67 -1.65 13.39
N ASP A 551 -25.83 -1.29 12.85
CA ASP A 551 -26.90 -2.24 12.54
C ASP A 551 -26.53 -3.14 11.35
N ARG A 552 -25.95 -2.56 10.29
CA ARG A 552 -25.39 -3.33 9.17
C ARG A 552 -24.36 -4.33 9.67
N ASP A 553 -23.43 -3.90 10.52
CA ASP A 553 -22.37 -4.76 11.04
C ASP A 553 -22.94 -5.89 11.93
N ARG A 554 -24.01 -5.62 12.68
CA ARG A 554 -24.77 -6.66 13.42
C ARG A 554 -25.41 -7.67 12.48
N LEU A 555 -26.12 -7.23 11.44
CA LEU A 555 -26.75 -8.11 10.45
C LEU A 555 -25.71 -8.97 9.71
N GLU A 556 -24.53 -8.41 9.40
CA GLU A 556 -23.44 -9.17 8.79
C GLU A 556 -22.89 -10.25 9.74
N GLN A 557 -22.81 -9.97 11.05
CA GLN A 557 -22.44 -10.97 12.05
C GLN A 557 -23.48 -12.08 12.18
N GLU A 558 -24.77 -11.73 12.23
CA GLU A 558 -25.87 -12.70 12.26
C GLU A 558 -25.87 -13.59 11.02
N TRP A 559 -25.65 -13.01 9.84
CA TRP A 559 -25.52 -13.76 8.58
C TRP A 559 -24.30 -14.70 8.59
N ARG A 560 -23.14 -14.23 9.04
CA ARG A 560 -21.94 -15.08 9.19
C ARG A 560 -22.14 -16.21 10.18
N ALA A 561 -22.84 -15.96 11.29
CA ALA A 561 -23.18 -16.99 12.25
C ALA A 561 -24.12 -18.04 11.63
N SER A 562 -25.16 -17.59 10.92
CA SER A 562 -26.07 -18.48 10.19
C SER A 562 -25.35 -19.31 9.13
N LEU A 563 -24.39 -18.73 8.40
CA LEU A 563 -23.55 -19.48 7.45
C LEU A 563 -22.68 -20.52 8.17
N ALA A 564 -22.05 -20.16 9.29
CA ALA A 564 -21.23 -21.09 10.06
C ALA A 564 -22.06 -22.27 10.59
N GLU A 565 -23.27 -22.01 11.08
CA GLU A 565 -24.22 -23.04 11.50
C GLU A 565 -24.64 -23.94 10.32
N ALA A 566 -24.91 -23.36 9.15
CA ALA A 566 -25.27 -24.12 7.95
C ALA A 566 -24.11 -25.01 7.47
N VAL A 567 -22.87 -24.51 7.51
CA VAL A 567 -21.66 -25.28 7.18
C VAL A 567 -21.48 -26.43 8.18
N ALA A 568 -21.60 -26.16 9.48
CA ALA A 568 -21.48 -27.20 10.51
C ALA A 568 -22.59 -28.26 10.40
N ALA A 569 -23.80 -27.87 10.01
CA ALA A 569 -24.90 -28.79 9.74
C ALA A 569 -24.63 -29.66 8.51
N ALA A 570 -24.08 -29.09 7.43
CA ALA A 570 -23.68 -29.84 6.24
C ALA A 570 -22.55 -30.84 6.55
N GLU A 571 -21.51 -30.42 7.26
CA GLU A 571 -20.43 -31.31 7.72
C GLU A 571 -20.95 -32.46 8.59
N SER A 572 -21.94 -32.19 9.46
CA SER A 572 -22.58 -33.21 10.28
C SER A 572 -23.40 -34.20 9.46
N GLN A 573 -24.08 -33.74 8.40
CA GLN A 573 -24.81 -34.60 7.47
C GLN A 573 -23.86 -35.49 6.66
N GLU A 574 -22.77 -34.92 6.11
CA GLU A 574 -21.74 -35.67 5.39
C GLU A 574 -21.11 -36.75 6.28
N ALA A 575 -20.85 -36.44 7.55
CA ALA A 575 -20.35 -37.42 8.52
C ALA A 575 -21.35 -38.56 8.79
N GLN A 576 -22.65 -38.25 8.89
CA GLN A 576 -23.70 -39.27 9.08
C GLN A 576 -23.85 -40.17 7.84
N GLU A 577 -23.84 -39.60 6.63
CA GLU A 577 -23.90 -40.35 5.37
C GLU A 577 -22.69 -41.28 5.21
N ALA A 578 -21.48 -40.82 5.57
CA ALA A 578 -20.28 -41.64 5.55
C ALA A 578 -20.38 -42.87 6.48
N THR A 579 -21.06 -42.74 7.62
CA THR A 579 -21.26 -43.88 8.54
C THR A 579 -22.37 -44.85 8.12
N HIS A 580 -23.32 -44.39 7.30
CA HIS A 580 -24.49 -45.19 6.88
C HIS A 580 -24.31 -45.92 5.56
N THR A 581 -23.13 -45.85 4.91
CA THR A 581 -22.86 -46.60 3.67
C THR A 581 -22.66 -48.08 4.02
N PRO A 582 -23.62 -48.99 3.73
CA PRO A 582 -23.49 -50.40 4.07
C PRO A 582 -22.44 -51.05 3.17
N SER A 583 -21.52 -51.81 3.78
CA SER A 583 -20.50 -52.61 3.08
C SER A 583 -21.08 -53.77 2.28
#